data_AF-A0A9E1GT01-F1
#
_entry.id   AF-A0A9E1GT01-F1
#
_cell.length_a   1.000
_cell.length_b   1.000
_cell.length_c   1.000
_cell.angle_alpha   90.00
_cell.angle_beta   90.00
_cell.angle_gamma   90.00
#
_symmetry.space_group_name_H-M   'P 1'
#
loop_
_entity.id
_entity.type
_entity.pdbx_description
1 polymer ?
#
loop_
_entity_poly.entity_id
_entity_poly.type
_entity_poly.pdbx_seq_one_letter_code
_entity_poly.pdbx_strand_id
1 'polypeptide(L)'
;MRGLSKFKKLQEYFLYFMLYSIIGWIYEVFLEVVVYRWGFSNRGVLFGPYCVVYGFGAVILIFSLYRLKTKKIAIGKIPITPVLVFVGIVLITTVVELIASYIMEFTRGEWLWDYTRFSFNFEGRIALNPSIRFGIGGMIFLYLLQPLFYKAAEKLGEKKVSVISSVLALILIVDCIYTFLIKSI
;
A
#
# COMPACT_ATOMS: atom_id res chain seq x y z
N MET A 1 1.65 26.23 -0.76
CA MET A 1 0.81 25.27 -0.02
C MET A 1 -0.38 26.04 0.52
N ARG A 2 -1.56 26.00 -0.13
CA ARG A 2 -2.78 26.63 0.44
C ARG A 2 -3.13 25.90 1.74
N GLY A 3 -3.48 26.66 2.78
CA GLY A 3 -3.78 26.16 4.11
C GLY A 3 -5.07 25.34 4.14
N LEU A 4 -5.02 24.08 3.69
CA LEU A 4 -6.08 23.11 3.89
C LEU A 4 -6.23 22.81 5.37
N SER A 5 -7.46 22.75 5.88
CA SER A 5 -7.75 22.25 7.22
C SER A 5 -7.04 20.92 7.46
N LYS A 6 -6.44 20.72 8.65
CA LYS A 6 -5.78 19.46 9.04
C LYS A 6 -6.70 18.25 8.80
N PHE A 7 -8.00 18.43 9.00
CA PHE A 7 -9.01 17.41 8.78
C PHE A 7 -9.14 16.98 7.31
N LYS A 8 -9.13 17.93 6.37
CA LYS A 8 -9.20 17.61 4.94
C LYS A 8 -7.98 16.82 4.46
N LYS A 9 -6.79 17.15 4.96
CA LYS A 9 -5.58 16.36 4.65
C LYS A 9 -5.70 14.92 5.14
N LEU A 10 -6.25 14.72 6.35
CA LEU A 10 -6.51 13.37 6.87
C LEU A 10 -7.46 12.60 5.95
N GLN A 11 -8.53 13.23 5.49
CA GLN A 11 -9.46 12.61 4.53
C GLN A 11 -8.77 12.25 3.21
N GLU A 12 -7.94 13.14 2.66
CA GLU A 12 -7.15 12.86 1.44
C GLU A 12 -6.20 11.67 1.63
N TYR A 13 -5.47 11.60 2.74
CA TYR A 13 -4.61 10.45 3.04
C TYR A 13 -5.40 9.16 3.23
N PHE A 14 -6.58 9.23 3.84
CA PHE A 14 -7.48 8.08 3.94
C PHE A 14 -7.98 7.62 2.57
N LEU A 15 -8.30 8.55 1.67
CA LEU A 15 -8.66 8.21 0.29
C LEU A 15 -7.49 7.54 -0.46
N TYR A 16 -6.26 8.03 -0.28
CA TYR A 16 -5.08 7.36 -0.82
C TYR A 16 -4.92 5.95 -0.24
N PHE A 17 -5.05 5.79 1.08
CA PHE A 17 -5.03 4.49 1.73
C PHE A 17 -6.03 3.51 1.09
N MET A 18 -7.29 3.93 0.93
CA MET A 18 -8.33 3.08 0.34
C MET A 18 -8.02 2.75 -1.11
N LEU A 19 -7.64 3.76 -1.91
CA LEU A 19 -7.34 3.59 -3.33
C LEU A 19 -6.18 2.60 -3.54
N TYR A 20 -5.10 2.73 -2.79
CA TYR A 20 -3.96 1.82 -2.90
C TYR A 20 -4.24 0.44 -2.33
N SER A 21 -5.14 0.31 -1.34
CA SER A 21 -5.60 -1.00 -0.87
C SER A 21 -6.38 -1.73 -1.97
N ILE A 22 -7.24 -1.02 -2.71
CA ILE A 22 -8.00 -1.59 -3.84
C ILE A 22 -7.08 -1.92 -5.01
N ILE A 23 -6.14 -1.03 -5.37
CA ILE A 23 -5.16 -1.30 -6.45
C ILE A 23 -4.30 -2.51 -6.09
N GLY A 24 -3.84 -2.61 -4.85
CA GLY A 24 -3.10 -3.78 -4.35
C GLY A 24 -3.92 -5.05 -4.47
N TRP A 25 -5.20 -5.01 -4.10
CA TRP A 25 -6.10 -6.15 -4.27
C TRP A 25 -6.27 -6.56 -5.73
N ILE A 26 -6.50 -5.61 -6.65
CA ILE A 26 -6.59 -5.89 -8.09
C ILE A 26 -5.29 -6.52 -8.60
N TYR A 27 -4.13 -6.01 -8.16
CA TYR A 27 -2.83 -6.55 -8.52
C TYR A 27 -2.67 -8.00 -8.06
N GLU A 28 -2.96 -8.29 -6.80
CA GLU A 28 -2.87 -9.64 -6.23
C GLU A 28 -3.81 -10.62 -6.92
N VAL A 29 -5.07 -10.23 -7.15
CA VAL A 29 -6.06 -11.05 -7.87
C VAL A 29 -5.63 -11.28 -9.32
N PHE A 30 -5.07 -10.26 -9.99
CA PHE A 30 -4.56 -10.42 -11.35
C PHE A 30 -3.40 -11.42 -11.40
N LEU A 31 -2.46 -11.35 -10.45
CA LEU A 31 -1.38 -12.33 -10.36
C LEU A 31 -1.94 -13.74 -10.19
N GLU A 32 -2.88 -13.94 -9.28
CA GLU A 32 -3.42 -15.26 -8.99
C GLU A 32 -4.22 -15.86 -10.15
N VAL A 33 -5.12 -15.07 -10.75
CA VAL A 33 -6.03 -15.54 -11.80
C VAL A 33 -5.31 -15.64 -13.14
N VAL A 34 -4.52 -14.64 -13.51
CA VAL A 34 -3.97 -14.52 -14.88
C VAL A 34 -2.56 -15.08 -14.99
N VAL A 35 -1.69 -14.76 -14.02
CA VAL A 35 -0.27 -15.15 -14.07
C VAL A 35 -0.06 -16.57 -13.54
N TYR A 36 -0.57 -16.86 -12.35
CA TYR A 36 -0.39 -18.15 -11.68
C TYR A 36 -1.47 -19.17 -12.05
N ARG A 37 -2.64 -18.71 -12.53
CA ARG A 37 -3.80 -19.52 -12.92
C ARG A 37 -4.29 -20.45 -11.80
N TRP A 38 -4.25 -19.97 -10.56
CA TRP A 38 -4.73 -20.71 -9.39
C TRP A 38 -6.24 -20.57 -9.16
N GLY A 39 -6.89 -19.72 -9.96
CA GLY A 39 -8.30 -19.35 -9.78
C GLY A 39 -8.41 -18.05 -9.00
N PHE A 40 -9.64 -17.70 -8.62
CA PHE A 40 -9.91 -16.50 -7.84
C PHE A 40 -9.91 -16.84 -6.35
N SER A 41 -9.09 -16.15 -5.56
CA SER A 41 -9.27 -16.07 -4.12
C SER A 41 -9.25 -14.61 -3.64
N ASN A 42 -9.91 -14.33 -2.52
CA ASN A 42 -9.81 -13.01 -1.91
C ASN A 42 -8.46 -12.89 -1.21
N ARG A 43 -7.55 -12.11 -1.80
CA ARG A 43 -6.18 -11.87 -1.30
C ARG A 43 -6.13 -10.81 -0.19
N GLY A 44 -7.27 -10.28 0.23
CA GLY A 44 -7.39 -9.32 1.34
C GLY A 44 -7.58 -10.01 2.69
N VAL A 45 -7.12 -9.33 3.75
CA VAL A 45 -7.39 -9.71 5.15
C VAL A 45 -8.87 -9.52 5.52
N LEU A 46 -9.54 -8.58 4.86
CA LEU A 46 -10.93 -8.20 5.11
C LEU A 46 -11.86 -8.81 4.04
N PHE A 47 -13.17 -8.77 4.27
CA PHE A 47 -14.15 -9.34 3.34
C PHE A 47 -14.16 -8.62 1.99
N GLY A 48 -14.01 -7.30 2.00
CA GLY A 48 -14.06 -6.44 0.82
C GLY A 48 -12.80 -6.51 -0.05
N PRO A 49 -12.86 -5.90 -1.25
CA PRO A 49 -11.80 -5.97 -2.25
C PRO A 49 -10.67 -4.97 -1.95
N TYR A 50 -10.01 -5.14 -0.81
CA TYR A 50 -8.87 -4.31 -0.40
C TYR A 50 -7.80 -5.09 0.36
N CYS A 51 -6.56 -4.97 -0.12
CA CYS A 51 -5.37 -5.43 0.58
C CYS A 51 -4.80 -4.27 1.39
N VAL A 52 -5.25 -4.11 2.64
CA VAL A 52 -4.91 -2.98 3.51
C VAL A 52 -3.40 -2.77 3.72
N VAL A 53 -2.59 -3.83 3.59
CA VAL A 53 -1.12 -3.74 3.62
C VAL A 53 -0.56 -2.82 2.53
N TYR A 54 -1.16 -2.82 1.33
CA TYR A 54 -0.78 -1.93 0.24
C TYR A 54 -1.16 -0.48 0.54
N GLY A 55 -2.32 -0.25 1.16
CA GLY A 55 -2.73 1.07 1.61
C GLY A 55 -1.79 1.66 2.67
N PHE A 56 -1.47 0.88 3.70
CA PHE A 56 -0.51 1.28 4.73
C PHE A 56 0.87 1.54 4.13
N GLY A 57 1.37 0.61 3.31
CA GLY A 57 2.64 0.76 2.60
C GLY A 57 2.70 2.05 1.79
N ALA A 58 1.67 2.33 0.98
CA ALA A 58 1.59 3.56 0.19
C ALA A 58 1.64 4.83 1.06
N VAL A 59 0.84 4.90 2.13
CA VAL A 59 0.83 6.06 3.02
C VAL A 59 2.18 6.26 3.71
N ILE A 60 2.80 5.18 4.21
CA ILE A 60 4.14 5.24 4.83
C ILE A 60 5.18 5.72 3.82
N LEU A 61 5.16 5.22 2.59
CA LEU A 61 6.08 5.66 1.53
C LEU A 61 5.90 7.15 1.19
N ILE A 62 4.65 7.65 1.14
CA ILE A 62 4.39 9.08 0.91
C ILE A 62 5.00 9.91 2.05
N PHE A 63 4.73 9.56 3.30
CA PHE A 63 5.27 10.33 4.43
C PHE A 63 6.79 10.28 4.53
N SER A 64 7.38 9.11 4.30
CA SER A 64 8.81 8.87 4.47
C SER A 64 9.64 9.40 3.30
N LEU A 65 9.18 9.22 2.05
CA LEU A 65 10.01 9.42 0.86
C LEU A 65 9.61 10.63 0.02
N TYR A 66 8.46 11.26 0.25
CA TYR A 66 8.05 12.43 -0.55
C TYR A 66 9.08 13.57 -0.50
N ARG A 67 9.64 13.85 0.68
CA ARG A 67 10.70 14.86 0.83
C ARG A 67 12.01 14.44 0.19
N LEU A 68 12.36 13.16 0.20
CA LEU A 68 13.58 12.66 -0.44
C LEU A 68 13.44 12.75 -1.96
N LYS A 69 12.29 12.34 -2.49
CA LYS A 69 11.94 12.38 -3.92
C LYS A 69 12.12 13.77 -4.54
N THR A 70 11.86 14.85 -3.79
CA THR A 70 11.97 16.23 -4.30
C THR A 70 13.37 16.82 -4.20
N LYS A 71 14.30 16.18 -3.48
CA LYS A 71 15.70 16.61 -3.45
C LYS A 71 16.39 16.28 -4.76
N LYS A 72 17.38 17.09 -5.15
CA LYS A 72 18.25 16.84 -6.30
C LYS A 72 19.64 16.43 -5.83
N ILE A 73 19.72 15.26 -5.21
CA ILE A 73 20.99 14.68 -4.74
C ILE A 73 21.68 14.03 -5.95
N ALA A 74 22.94 14.40 -6.18
CA ALA A 74 23.78 13.90 -7.26
C ALA A 74 25.21 13.66 -6.77
N ILE A 75 25.90 12.68 -7.36
CA ILE A 75 27.35 12.50 -7.23
C ILE A 75 27.97 12.92 -8.55
N GLY A 76 28.66 14.06 -8.55
CA GLY A 76 29.09 14.72 -9.78
C GLY A 76 27.89 15.07 -10.66
N LYS A 77 27.84 14.51 -11.88
CA LYS A 77 26.75 14.73 -12.85
C LYS A 77 25.63 13.68 -12.76
N ILE A 78 25.76 12.64 -11.93
CA ILE A 78 24.84 11.51 -11.90
C ILE A 78 23.76 11.74 -10.84
N PRO A 79 22.47 11.83 -11.20
CA PRO A 79 21.38 11.99 -10.22
C PRO A 79 21.15 10.67 -9.46
N ILE A 80 21.53 10.64 -8.19
CA ILE A 80 21.38 9.45 -7.34
C ILE A 80 20.06 9.40 -6.57
N THR A 81 19.29 10.48 -6.59
CA THR A 81 18.01 10.56 -5.84
C THR A 81 17.05 9.40 -6.16
N PRO A 82 16.81 9.02 -7.44
CA PRO A 82 15.91 7.90 -7.74
C PRO A 82 16.39 6.57 -7.17
N VAL A 83 17.71 6.35 -7.12
CA VAL A 83 18.31 5.15 -6.52
C VAL A 83 18.08 5.14 -5.01
N LEU A 84 18.29 6.28 -4.34
CA LEU A 84 18.02 6.41 -2.91
C LEU A 84 16.54 6.19 -2.58
N VAL A 85 15.63 6.69 -3.42
CA VAL A 85 14.19 6.46 -3.27
C VAL A 85 13.85 4.99 -3.49
N PHE A 86 14.41 4.34 -4.52
CA PHE A 86 14.22 2.91 -4.76
C PHE A 86 14.67 2.06 -3.56
N VAL A 87 15.89 2.30 -3.05
CA VAL A 87 16.40 1.61 -1.85
C VAL A 87 15.50 1.88 -0.65
N GLY A 88 15.07 3.13 -0.46
CA GLY A 88 14.13 3.50 0.60
C GLY A 88 12.79 2.76 0.48
N ILE A 89 12.25 2.61 -0.73
CA ILE A 89 11.04 1.84 -0.97
C ILE A 89 11.27 0.39 -0.56
N VAL A 90 12.28 -0.27 -1.13
CA VAL A 90 12.60 -1.68 -0.87
C VAL A 90 12.69 -1.95 0.63
N LEU A 91 13.42 -1.11 1.38
CA LEU A 91 13.57 -1.26 2.83
C LEU A 91 12.23 -1.09 3.56
N ILE A 92 11.50 -0.01 3.27
CA ILE A 92 10.23 0.28 3.94
C ILE A 92 9.19 -0.80 3.65
N THR A 93 9.03 -1.20 2.38
CA THR A 93 8.03 -2.22 2.01
C THR A 93 8.38 -3.58 2.59
N THR A 94 9.66 -3.95 2.65
CA THR A 94 10.10 -5.19 3.29
C THR A 94 9.78 -5.20 4.79
N VAL A 95 10.01 -4.09 5.49
CA VAL A 95 9.66 -3.97 6.92
C VAL A 95 8.15 -4.03 7.12
N VAL A 96 7.38 -3.32 6.27
CA VAL A 96 5.91 -3.35 6.32
C VAL A 96 5.38 -4.76 6.07
N GLU A 97 5.91 -5.46 5.07
CA GLU A 97 5.53 -6.83 4.75
C GLU A 97 5.84 -7.78 5.92
N LEU A 98 7.02 -7.67 6.51
CA LEU A 98 7.40 -8.48 7.66
C LEU A 98 6.47 -8.24 8.86
N ILE A 99 6.25 -6.98 9.24
CA ILE A 99 5.33 -6.63 10.34
C ILE A 99 3.91 -7.11 10.04
N ALA A 100 3.43 -6.92 8.82
CA ALA A 100 2.10 -7.36 8.41
C ALA A 100 1.96 -8.89 8.54
N SER A 101 2.97 -9.66 8.15
CA SER A 101 2.94 -11.12 8.29
C SER A 101 2.82 -11.57 9.75
N TYR A 102 3.53 -10.93 10.69
CA TYR A 102 3.44 -11.25 12.11
C TYR A 102 2.10 -10.82 12.71
N ILE A 103 1.54 -9.68 12.28
CA ILE A 103 0.20 -9.26 12.71
C ILE A 103 -0.84 -10.26 12.21
N MET A 104 -0.74 -10.72 10.96
CA MET A 104 -1.66 -11.72 10.40
C MET A 104 -1.57 -13.04 11.16
N GLU A 105 -0.35 -13.54 11.38
CA GLU A 105 -0.14 -14.76 12.16
C GLU A 105 -0.67 -14.64 13.60
N PHE A 106 -0.39 -13.53 14.28
CA PHE A 106 -0.91 -13.31 15.64
C PHE A 106 -2.45 -13.27 15.69
N THR A 107 -3.09 -12.72 14.64
CA THR A 107 -4.55 -12.55 14.62
C THR A 107 -5.31 -13.74 14.02
N ARG A 108 -4.69 -14.56 13.17
CA ARG A 108 -5.35 -15.66 12.42
C ARG A 108 -4.63 -16.99 12.44
N GLY A 109 -3.41 -17.03 12.96
CA GLY A 109 -2.55 -18.22 12.90
C GLY A 109 -1.86 -18.44 11.55
N GLU A 110 -2.12 -17.60 10.55
CA GLU A 110 -1.52 -17.68 9.22
C GLU A 110 -1.36 -16.30 8.57
N TRP A 111 -0.59 -16.21 7.49
CA TRP A 111 -0.44 -15.02 6.65
C TRP A 111 -0.61 -15.37 5.17
N LEU A 112 -0.75 -14.36 4.31
CA LEU A 112 -1.36 -14.52 2.97
C LEU A 112 -0.41 -14.95 1.84
N TRP A 113 0.90 -14.97 2.06
CA TRP A 113 1.90 -15.27 1.04
C TRP A 113 2.98 -16.18 1.60
N ASP A 114 3.63 -17.01 0.79
CA ASP A 114 4.74 -17.85 1.25
C ASP A 114 5.93 -17.76 0.28
N TYR A 115 7.04 -17.28 0.81
CA TYR A 115 8.31 -17.12 0.10
C TYR A 115 9.37 -18.16 0.48
N THR A 116 9.01 -19.25 1.16
CA THR A 116 9.95 -20.32 1.57
C THR A 116 10.77 -20.86 0.40
N ARG A 117 10.19 -20.87 -0.80
CA ARG A 117 10.86 -21.33 -2.04
C ARG A 117 11.74 -20.28 -2.72
N PHE A 118 11.80 -19.05 -2.21
CA PHE A 118 12.58 -17.97 -2.80
C PHE A 118 13.96 -17.89 -2.16
N SER A 119 14.98 -17.57 -2.96
CA SER A 119 16.32 -17.31 -2.45
C SER A 119 16.35 -16.06 -1.58
N PHE A 120 17.21 -16.07 -0.56
CA PHE A 120 17.34 -14.98 0.42
C PHE A 120 16.01 -14.63 1.11
N ASN A 121 15.25 -15.65 1.50
CA ASN A 121 14.04 -15.47 2.30
C ASN A 121 14.34 -15.46 3.80
N PHE A 122 13.41 -14.89 4.57
CA PHE A 122 13.38 -14.94 6.02
C PHE A 122 12.02 -15.48 6.47
N GLU A 123 12.03 -16.66 7.09
CA GLU A 123 10.84 -17.39 7.58
C GLU A 123 9.72 -17.58 6.54
N GLY A 124 10.03 -17.51 5.24
CA GLY A 124 9.02 -17.47 4.18
C GLY A 124 8.14 -16.20 4.17
N ARG A 125 8.40 -15.21 5.03
CA ARG A 125 7.60 -13.98 5.17
C ARG A 125 8.05 -12.87 4.24
N ILE A 126 9.35 -12.74 4.04
CA ILE A 126 9.95 -11.76 3.13
C ILE A 126 11.06 -12.45 2.33
N ALA A 127 11.33 -11.96 1.12
CA ALA A 127 12.45 -12.42 0.32
C ALA A 127 12.94 -11.31 -0.62
N LEU A 128 14.22 -11.36 -1.00
CA LEU A 128 14.83 -10.33 -1.84
C LEU A 128 14.07 -10.10 -3.16
N ASN A 129 13.62 -11.16 -3.83
CA ASN A 129 12.96 -11.04 -5.13
C ASN A 129 11.61 -10.28 -5.03
N PRO A 130 10.66 -10.65 -4.15
CA PRO A 130 9.49 -9.82 -3.84
C PRO A 130 9.85 -8.39 -3.42
N SER A 131 10.82 -8.19 -2.53
CA SER A 131 11.24 -6.86 -2.08
C SER A 131 11.67 -5.94 -3.22
N ILE A 132 12.41 -6.47 -4.21
CA ILE A 132 12.81 -5.73 -5.41
C ILE A 132 11.60 -5.41 -6.31
N ARG A 133 10.65 -6.34 -6.46
CA ARG A 133 9.39 -6.08 -7.20
C ARG A 133 8.59 -4.96 -6.54
N PHE A 134 8.49 -4.95 -5.21
CA PHE A 134 7.87 -3.84 -4.47
C PHE A 134 8.67 -2.54 -4.61
N GLY A 135 10.00 -2.60 -4.70
CA GLY A 135 10.85 -1.48 -5.08
C GLY A 135 10.42 -0.84 -6.41
N ILE A 136 10.27 -1.66 -7.45
CA ILE A 136 9.85 -1.22 -8.79
C ILE A 136 8.41 -0.68 -8.75
N GLY A 137 7.49 -1.41 -8.13
CA GLY A 137 6.10 -1.01 -7.96
C GLY A 137 5.97 0.31 -7.20
N GLY A 138 6.72 0.49 -6.12
CA GLY A 138 6.77 1.70 -5.33
C GLY A 138 7.35 2.89 -6.10
N MET A 139 8.28 2.67 -7.04
CA MET A 139 8.77 3.73 -7.92
C MET A 139 7.67 4.20 -8.88
N ILE A 140 6.94 3.27 -9.51
CA ILE A 140 5.79 3.58 -10.38
C ILE A 140 4.73 4.32 -9.56
N PHE A 141 4.41 3.82 -8.38
CA PHE A 141 3.48 4.44 -7.45
C PHE A 141 3.90 5.88 -7.09
N LEU A 142 5.11 6.10 -6.58
CA LEU A 142 5.53 7.42 -6.09
C LEU A 142 5.72 8.43 -7.23
N TYR A 143 6.27 8.03 -8.37
CA TYR A 143 6.64 8.94 -9.46
C TYR A 143 5.52 9.13 -10.50
N LEU A 144 4.63 8.16 -10.67
CA LEU A 144 3.56 8.23 -11.67
C LEU A 144 2.17 8.32 -11.03
N LEU A 145 1.77 7.33 -10.23
CA LEU A 145 0.39 7.25 -9.72
C LEU A 145 0.06 8.34 -8.70
N GLN A 146 0.93 8.55 -7.72
CA GLN A 146 0.68 9.51 -6.64
C GLN A 146 0.51 10.95 -7.15
N PRO A 147 1.31 11.48 -8.09
CA PRO A 147 1.07 12.78 -8.69
C PRO A 147 -0.28 12.87 -9.44
N LEU A 148 -0.71 11.80 -10.11
CA LEU A 148 -2.00 11.77 -10.79
C LEU A 148 -3.15 11.82 -9.79
N PHE A 149 -3.07 11.04 -8.72
CA PHE A 149 -4.10 11.01 -7.68
C PHE A 149 -4.14 12.30 -6.87
N TYR A 150 -2.99 12.92 -6.59
CA TYR A 150 -2.94 14.24 -5.98
C TYR A 150 -3.66 15.28 -6.84
N LYS A 151 -3.39 15.32 -8.15
CA LYS A 151 -4.10 16.21 -9.09
C LYS A 151 -5.60 15.91 -9.18
N ALA A 152 -5.98 14.64 -9.11
CA ALA A 152 -7.39 14.24 -9.10
C ALA A 152 -8.10 14.69 -7.81
N ALA A 153 -7.44 14.51 -6.66
CA ALA A 153 -7.94 14.95 -5.36
C ALA A 153 -8.07 16.47 -5.28
N GLU A 154 -7.13 17.25 -5.84
CA GLU A 154 -7.23 18.71 -5.89
C GLU A 154 -8.43 19.20 -6.71
N LYS A 155 -8.87 18.43 -7.72
CA LYS A 155 -10.08 18.74 -8.50
C LYS A 155 -11.37 18.41 -7.76
N LEU A 156 -11.30 17.62 -6.69
CA LEU A 156 -12.47 17.32 -5.87
C LEU A 156 -12.72 18.49 -4.89
N GLY A 157 -13.95 19.01 -4.92
CA GLY A 157 -14.40 19.96 -3.90
C GLY A 157 -14.42 19.33 -2.51
N GLU A 158 -14.29 20.15 -1.46
CA GLU A 158 -14.16 19.66 -0.08
C GLU A 158 -15.33 18.80 0.36
N LYS A 159 -16.55 19.18 -0.06
CA LYS A 159 -17.76 18.40 0.19
C LYS A 159 -17.67 16.98 -0.38
N LYS A 160 -17.13 16.83 -1.60
CA LYS A 160 -16.98 15.52 -2.25
C LYS A 160 -15.94 14.66 -1.52
N VAL A 161 -14.78 15.24 -1.20
CA VAL A 161 -13.73 14.55 -0.41
C VAL A 161 -14.32 14.07 0.91
N SER A 162 -15.05 14.93 1.61
CA SER A 162 -15.65 14.59 2.89
C SER A 162 -16.66 13.45 2.77
N VAL A 163 -17.64 13.55 1.86
CA VAL A 163 -18.65 12.50 1.66
C VAL A 163 -18.01 11.16 1.27
N ILE A 164 -17.11 11.15 0.27
CA ILE A 164 -16.47 9.91 -0.20
C ILE A 164 -15.64 9.27 0.93
N SER A 165 -14.83 10.07 1.64
CA SER A 165 -14.01 9.57 2.74
C SER A 165 -14.86 8.99 3.87
N SER A 166 -15.95 9.65 4.27
CA SER A 166 -16.85 9.17 5.32
C SER A 166 -17.57 7.87 4.92
N VAL A 167 -18.05 7.76 3.68
CA VAL A 167 -18.70 6.55 3.18
C VAL A 167 -17.72 5.38 3.15
N LEU A 168 -16.50 5.58 2.61
CA LEU A 168 -15.47 4.54 2.58
C LEU A 168 -15.00 4.14 3.97
N ALA A 169 -14.91 5.09 4.91
CA ALA A 169 -14.59 4.81 6.30
C ALA A 169 -15.68 3.95 6.96
N LEU A 170 -16.96 4.27 6.74
CA LEU A 170 -18.07 3.48 7.24
C LEU A 170 -18.03 2.05 6.69
N ILE A 171 -17.79 1.88 5.38
CA ILE A 171 -17.66 0.57 4.74
C ILE A 171 -16.53 -0.23 5.38
N LEU A 172 -15.34 0.38 5.54
CA LEU A 172 -14.19 -0.29 6.13
C LEU A 172 -14.45 -0.68 7.59
N ILE A 173 -15.11 0.18 8.37
CA ILE A 173 -15.46 -0.12 9.77
C ILE A 173 -16.45 -1.29 9.85
N VAL A 174 -17.50 -1.29 9.03
CA VAL A 174 -18.49 -2.37 8.99
C VAL A 174 -17.82 -3.69 8.60
N ASP A 175 -16.91 -3.68 7.63
CA ASP A 175 -16.17 -4.88 7.25
C ASP A 175 -15.22 -5.35 8.36
N CYS A 176 -14.46 -4.45 9.00
CA CYS A 176 -13.64 -4.83 10.15
C CYS A 176 -14.48 -5.50 11.25
N ILE A 177 -15.65 -4.92 11.58
CA ILE A 177 -16.58 -5.52 12.55
C ILE A 177 -17.04 -6.90 12.08
N TYR A 178 -17.51 -7.02 10.83
CA TYR A 178 -17.97 -8.28 10.28
C TYR A 178 -16.87 -9.35 10.27
N THR A 179 -15.67 -9.00 9.80
CA THR A 179 -14.55 -9.91 9.64
C THR A 179 -13.99 -10.38 11.00
N PHE A 180 -13.82 -9.46 11.97
CA PHE A 180 -13.16 -9.80 13.23
C PHE A 180 -14.11 -10.17 14.37
N LEU A 181 -15.37 -9.73 14.36
CA LEU A 181 -16.32 -10.02 15.43
C LEU A 181 -17.38 -11.05 15.05
N ILE A 182 -17.73 -11.16 13.77
CA ILE A 182 -18.83 -12.06 13.34
C ILE A 182 -18.26 -13.32 12.69
N LYS A 183 -17.39 -13.17 11.68
CA LYS A 183 -16.81 -14.30 10.95
C LYS A 183 -15.76 -15.09 11.74
N SER A 184 -15.16 -14.46 12.76
CA SER A 184 -14.13 -15.09 13.60
C SER A 184 -14.72 -15.93 14.76
N ILE A 185 -16.05 -16.01 14.88
CA ILE A 185 -16.79 -16.93 15.76
C ILE A 185 -17.20 -18.14 14.93
#